data_AF-A0A292Z1V6-F1
#
_entry.id   AF-A0A292Z1V6-F1
#
_cell.length_a   1.000
_cell.length_b   1.000
_cell.length_c   1.000
_cell.angle_alpha   90.00
_cell.angle_beta   90.00
_cell.angle_gamma   90.00
#
_symmetry.space_group_name_H-M   'P 1'
#
loop_
_entity.id
_entity.type
_entity.pdbx_description
1 polymer ?
#
loop_
_entity_poly.entity_id
_entity_poly.type
_entity_poly.pdbx_seq_one_letter_code
_entity_poly.pdbx_strand_id
1 'polypeptide(L)' 'MVILLHRPDAFERDDPRAGEADLILAKHRNGPQGTITVAHQLQQPVRRPSPTADPRTGA' A
#
# COMPACT_ATOMS: atom_id res chain seq x y z
N MET A 1 16.60 13.37 7.91
CA MET A 1 15.30 12.72 8.14
C MET A 1 15.29 11.43 7.35
N VAL A 2 14.88 10.32 7.94
CA VAL A 2 14.65 9.05 7.24
C VAL A 2 13.37 8.46 7.78
N ILE A 3 12.46 8.10 6.88
CA ILE A 3 11.18 7.47 7.19
C ILE A 3 11.13 6.15 6.44
N LEU A 4 10.87 5.07 7.15
CA LEU A 4 10.58 3.76 6.57
C LEU A 4 9.07 3.54 6.59
N LEU A 5 8.56 2.88 5.55
CA LEU A 5 7.17 2.49 5.45
C LEU A 5 7.08 0.98 5.64
N HIS A 6 6.35 0.55 6.67
CA HIS A 6 6.02 -0.85 6.87
C HIS A 6 4.53 -1.05 6.62
N ARG A 7 4.22 -1.90 5.64
CA ARG A 7 2.87 -2.25 5.22
C ARG A 7 2.75 -3.78 5.19
N PRO A 8 2.14 -4.40 6.20
CA PRO A 8 2.02 -5.85 6.23
C PRO A 8 1.12 -6.35 5.08
N ASP A 9 0.11 -5.56 4.71
CA ASP A 9 -0.82 -5.83 3.60
C ASP A 9 -0.20 -5.77 2.19
N ALA A 10 1.05 -5.31 2.08
CA ALA A 10 1.76 -5.23 0.80
C ALA A 10 2.26 -6.61 0.33
N PHE A 11 2.52 -7.53 1.25
CA PHE A 11 3.01 -8.88 0.94
C PHE A 11 1.92 -9.94 1.15
N GLU A 12 1.10 -9.79 2.19
CA GLU A 12 -0.01 -10.69 2.51
C GLU A 12 -1.33 -9.92 2.44
N ARG A 13 -2.10 -10.18 1.37
CA ARG A 13 -3.34 -9.41 1.09
C ARG A 13 -4.41 -9.54 2.17
N ASP A 14 -4.43 -10.67 2.86
CA ASP A 14 -5.43 -11.01 3.88
C ASP A 14 -4.89 -10.76 5.30
N ASP A 15 -3.82 -9.98 5.44
CA ASP A 15 -3.27 -9.60 6.73
C ASP A 15 -4.34 -8.89 7.59
N PRO A 16 -4.46 -9.21 8.90
CA PRO A 16 -5.47 -8.62 9.77
C PRO A 16 -5.35 -7.09 9.91
N ARG A 17 -4.18 -6.52 9.60
CA ARG A 17 -3.92 -5.07 9.57
C ARG A 17 -4.03 -4.50 8.16
N ALA A 18 -4.78 -5.15 7.26
CA ALA A 18 -5.09 -4.62 5.94
C ALA A 18 -5.71 -3.21 6.03
N GLY A 19 -5.07 -2.24 5.37
CA GLY A 19 -5.44 -0.83 5.45
C GLY A 19 -4.73 -0.03 6.54
N GLU A 20 -3.79 -0.62 7.29
CA GLU A 20 -2.89 0.08 8.19
C GLU A 20 -1.44 0.05 7.69
N ALA A 21 -0.72 1.15 7.98
CA ALA A 21 0.71 1.24 7.75
C ALA A 21 1.41 1.86 8.95
N ASP A 22 2.65 1.44 9.16
CA ASP A 22 3.52 2.04 10.15
C ASP A 22 4.51 2.98 9.45
N LEU A 23 4.48 4.26 9.81
CA LEU A 23 5.49 5.25 9.46
C LEU A 23 6.55 5.24 10.54
N ILE A 24 7.73 4.71 10.23
CA ILE A 24 8.83 4.57 11.18
C ILE A 24 9.82 5.70 10.94
N LEU A 25 9.85 6.66 11.85
CA LEU A 25 10.81 7.76 11.86
C LEU A 25 12.17 7.26 12.37
N ALA A 26 12.90 6.53 11.51
CA ALA A 26 14.14 5.86 11.85
C ALA A 26 15.33 6.82 12.08
N LYS A 27 15.32 8.03 11.51
CA LYS A 27 16.36 9.03 11.76
C LYS A 27 15.81 10.45 11.74
N HIS A 28 15.81 11.08 12.91
CA HIS A 28 15.47 12.49 13.08
C HIS A 28 16.64 13.22 13.75
N ARG A 29 17.27 14.18 13.05
CA ARG A 29 18.42 14.94 13.63
C ARG A 29 17.98 15.99 14.66
N ASN A 30 16.74 16.47 14.56
CA ASN A 30 16.24 17.63 15.31
C ASN A 30 15.05 17.25 16.21
N GLY A 31 14.95 15.99 16.64
CA GLY A 31 13.82 15.59 17.47
C GLY A 31 13.72 14.08 17.69
N PRO A 32 12.62 13.65 18.36
CA PRO A 32 12.42 12.26 18.70
C PRO A 32 12.18 11.40 17.45
N GLN A 33 12.50 10.12 17.60
CA GLN A 33 12.18 9.05 16.67
C GLN A 33 10.99 8.27 17.20
N GLY A 34 10.28 7.56 16.33
CA GLY A 34 9.13 6.76 16.74
C GLY A 34 8.40 6.14 15.56
N THR A 35 7.41 5.33 15.90
CA THR A 35 6.52 4.68 14.94
C THR A 35 5.14 5.29 15.07
N ILE A 36 4.55 5.64 13.94
CA ILE A 36 3.20 6.20 13.86
C ILE A 36 2.38 5.26 12.98
N THR A 37 1.39 4.60 13.56
CA THR A 37 0.45 3.79 12.81
C THR A 37 -0.63 4.69 12.20
N VAL A 38 -0.88 4.52 10.90
CA VAL A 38 -1.87 5.29 10.14
C VAL A 38 -2.79 4.35 9.37
N ALA A 39 -4.05 4.75 9.21
CA ALA A 39 -4.93 4.13 8.22
C ALA A 39 -4.56 4.64 6.81
N HIS A 40 -4.63 3.78 5.80
CA HIS A 40 -4.36 4.13 4.40
C HIS A 40 -5.32 3.45 3.42
N GLN A 41 -5.45 4.04 2.22
CA GLN A 41 -6.29 3.53 1.13
C GLN A 41 -5.49 2.89 -0.01
N LEU A 42 -4.17 2.67 0.18
CA LEU A 42 -3.25 2.18 -0.85
C LEU A 42 -3.42 0.67 -1.18
N GLN A 43 -4.64 0.15 -1.21
CA GLN A 43 -4.89 -1.18 -1.79
C GLN A 43 -4.51 -1.16 -3.27
N GLN A 44 -3.76 -2.18 -3.70
CA GLN A 44 -3.55 -2.39 -5.13
C GLN A 44 -4.89 -2.72 -5.79
N PRO A 45 -5.38 -1.91 -6.73
CA PRO A 45 -6.57 -2.27 -7.48
C PRO A 45 -6.28 -3.56 -8.24
N VAL A 46 -7.18 -4.53 -8.13
CA VAL A 46 -7.17 -5.70 -9.02
C VAL A 46 -7.14 -5.16 -10.44
N ARG A 47 -6.06 -5.43 -11.16
CA ARG A 47 -5.87 -4.96 -12.52
C ARG A 47 -6.94 -5.61 -13.36
N ARG A 48 -8.07 -4.92 -13.57
CA ARG A 48 -9.11 -5.40 -14.46
C ARG A 48 -8.48 -5.56 -15.84
N PRO A 49 -8.60 -6.72 -16.50
CA PRO A 49 -8.18 -6.82 -17.88
C PRO A 49 -8.90 -5.73 -18.68
N SER A 50 -8.13 -4.98 -19.47
CA SER A 50 -8.68 -3.97 -20.37
C SER A 50 -9.67 -4.65 -21.32
N PRO A 51 -10.90 -4.11 -21.50
CA PRO A 51 -11.84 -4.60 -22.49
C PRO A 51 -11.41 -4.18 -23.90
N THR A 52 -10.30 -4.74 -24.39
CA THR A 52 -9.79 -4.62 -25.76
C THR A 52 -9.00 -5.91 -26.02
N ALA A 53 -9.38 -6.86 -26.88
CA ALA A 53 -10.37 -6.89 -27.93
C ALA A 53 -11.02 -8.28 -27.93
N ASP A 54 -12.35 -8.35 -27.88
CA ASP A 54 -13.05 -9.55 -28.35
C ASP A 54 -13.20 -9.41 -29.87
N PRO A 55 -12.52 -10.23 -30.69
CA PRO A 55 -12.69 -10.20 -32.15
C PRO A 55 -14.07 -10.70 -32.61
N ARG A 56 -14.96 -11.12 -31.70
CA ARG A 56 -16.29 -11.66 -32.03
C ARG A 56 -17.45 -10.66 -31.96
N THR A 57 -17.20 -9.39 -31.63
CA THR A 57 -18.23 -8.33 -31.62
C THR A 57 -18.16 -7.49 -32.90
N GLY A 58 -18.29 -8.17 -34.05
CA GLY A 58 -18.35 -7.56 -35.37
C GLY A 58 -19.03 -8.52 -36.34
N ALA A 59 -20.36 -8.53 -36.31
CA ALA A 59 -21.25 -9.13 -37.30
C ALA A 59 -22.43 -8.18 -37.51
#